data_AF-A0A9E5BBI7-F1
#
_entry.id   AF-A0A9E5BBI7-F1
#
_cell.length_a   1.000
_cell.length_b   1.000
_cell.length_c   1.000
_cell.angle_alpha   90.00
_cell.angle_beta   90.00
_cell.angle_gamma   90.00
#
_symmetry.space_group_name_H-M   'P 1'
#
loop_
_entity.id
_entity.type
_entity.pdbx_description
1 polymer ?
#
loop_
_entity_poly.entity_id
_entity_poly.type
_entity_poly.pdbx_seq_one_letter_code
_entity_poly.pdbx_strand_id
1 'polypeptide(L)'
;MAIRVADLDLPRYRMSLDDPTHHEYYAEVAAAKSHGWIQRWLCGYVVFGHEDVSALLRERRLHQAAGKVPALLAGIENPVSSLPADDILLAEGDKHLRLRRLVAEAFSPKSVDGLRPAIRTHVGRLVDDAMSGARRDTDGRVLLDFQTMIDELPVAVIGDMLGTGREDFPLYSKWAESHFQVLKSSAVGDTERDSRLARDAEEFDRYCVTLINERRRNLTNDLLSKLITAEESGDRLSTGELVSLIRSFIAAGIDTTRNQLGSMMALILDTPGAWANLRENRELVVGAVEESLRLLNPIRMAMRLVHETFEYRGVIFPTGTLIGIGLSGASRDDAHFT
;
A
#
# COMPACT_ATOMS: atom_id res chain seq x y z
N MET A 1 13.73 -9.02 35.20
CA MET A 1 13.68 -10.27 34.41
C MET A 1 12.69 -10.03 33.30
N ALA A 2 13.07 -10.22 32.04
CA ALA A 2 12.17 -9.95 30.92
C ALA A 2 11.07 -11.02 30.84
N ILE A 3 9.83 -10.60 30.58
CA ILE A 3 8.63 -11.47 30.58
C ILE A 3 8.27 -11.80 29.14
N ARG A 4 7.83 -13.03 28.83
CA ARG A 4 7.38 -13.35 27.47
C ARG A 4 6.08 -12.61 27.17
N VAL A 5 5.93 -12.11 25.95
CA VAL A 5 4.72 -11.38 25.52
C VAL A 5 3.43 -12.20 25.73
N ALA A 6 3.50 -13.52 25.61
CA ALA A 6 2.37 -14.43 25.85
C ALA A 6 1.92 -14.50 27.31
N ASP A 7 2.83 -14.20 28.24
CA ASP A 7 2.59 -14.23 29.68
C ASP A 7 2.04 -12.88 30.20
N LEU A 8 1.99 -11.86 29.34
CA LEU A 8 1.36 -10.58 29.68
C LEU A 8 -0.16 -10.69 29.65
N ASP A 9 -0.80 -10.14 30.69
CA ASP A 9 -2.25 -9.90 30.70
C ASP A 9 -2.54 -8.64 29.88
N LEU A 10 -2.85 -8.85 28.60
CA LEU A 10 -3.07 -7.78 27.63
C LEU A 10 -4.52 -7.80 27.15
N PRO A 11 -5.16 -6.63 27.01
CA PRO A 11 -6.49 -6.54 26.44
C PRO A 11 -6.47 -7.01 24.98
N ARG A 12 -7.61 -7.53 24.52
CA ARG A 12 -7.78 -7.96 23.14
C ARG A 12 -8.35 -6.82 22.30
N TYR A 13 -7.57 -6.35 21.32
CA TYR A 13 -8.07 -5.47 20.28
C TYR A 13 -8.90 -6.30 19.29
N ARG A 14 -10.17 -5.94 19.13
CA ARG A 14 -11.06 -6.49 18.11
C ARG A 14 -11.18 -5.42 17.02
N MET A 15 -10.38 -5.55 15.98
CA MET A 15 -10.61 -4.75 14.77
C MET A 15 -11.95 -5.18 14.20
N SER A 16 -12.88 -4.25 14.01
CA SER A 16 -14.07 -4.56 13.21
C SER A 16 -13.60 -5.00 11.81
N LEU A 17 -13.88 -6.25 11.46
CA LEU A 17 -13.60 -6.80 10.12
C LEU A 17 -14.70 -6.42 9.12
N ASP A 18 -15.82 -5.85 9.61
CA ASP A 18 -17.00 -5.46 8.85
C ASP A 18 -16.93 -3.97 8.49
N ASP A 19 -15.97 -3.61 7.63
CA ASP A 19 -15.74 -2.27 7.03
C ASP A 19 -16.21 -1.07 7.89
N PRO A 20 -15.60 -0.86 9.08
CA PRO A 20 -16.01 0.21 9.97
C PRO A 20 -15.82 1.56 9.29
N THR A 21 -16.71 2.51 9.60
CA THR A 21 -16.49 3.90 9.24
C THR A 21 -15.14 4.36 9.81
N HIS A 22 -14.51 5.35 9.17
CA HIS A 22 -13.24 5.89 9.68
C HIS A 22 -13.35 6.36 11.13
N HIS A 23 -14.49 6.93 11.53
CA HIS A 23 -14.72 7.38 12.89
C HIS A 23 -14.73 6.22 13.90
N GLU A 24 -15.47 5.16 13.60
CA GLU A 24 -15.52 3.94 14.43
C GLU A 24 -14.13 3.31 14.56
N TYR A 25 -13.42 3.16 13.44
CA TYR A 25 -12.07 2.61 13.43
C TYR A 25 -11.11 3.40 14.34
N TYR A 26 -11.11 4.73 14.27
CA TYR A 26 -10.22 5.54 15.11
C TYR A 26 -10.65 5.56 16.58
N ALA A 27 -11.96 5.46 16.88
CA ALA A 27 -12.44 5.29 18.23
C ALA A 27 -11.96 3.97 18.85
N GLU A 28 -11.99 2.87 18.08
CA GLU A 28 -11.44 1.58 18.50
C GLU A 28 -9.93 1.65 18.76
N VAL A 29 -9.17 2.33 17.90
CA VAL A 29 -7.72 2.50 18.07
C VAL A 29 -7.41 3.36 19.30
N ALA A 30 -8.13 4.46 19.52
CA ALA A 30 -7.97 5.30 20.70
C ALA A 30 -8.28 4.53 22.00
N ALA A 31 -9.36 3.74 21.99
CA ALA A 31 -9.69 2.84 23.09
C ALA A 31 -8.62 1.77 23.32
N ALA A 32 -8.01 1.21 22.26
CA ALA A 32 -6.90 0.27 22.42
C ALA A 32 -5.69 0.93 23.09
N LYS A 33 -5.30 2.12 22.62
CA LYS A 33 -4.16 2.89 23.15
C LYS A 33 -4.32 3.25 24.64
N SER A 34 -5.54 3.46 25.12
CA SER A 34 -5.76 3.80 26.54
C SER A 34 -5.43 2.66 27.51
N HIS A 35 -5.34 1.42 27.02
CA HIS A 35 -5.01 0.25 27.83
C HIS A 35 -3.51 -0.13 27.78
N GLY A 36 -2.69 0.63 27.05
CA GLY A 36 -1.25 0.40 26.98
C GLY A 36 -0.67 0.50 25.57
N TRP A 37 0.63 0.21 25.45
CA TRP A 37 1.37 0.34 24.20
C TRP A 37 1.19 -0.85 23.22
N ILE A 38 0.72 -1.99 23.73
CA ILE A 38 0.54 -3.25 22.99
C ILE A 38 -0.77 -3.92 23.39
N GLN A 39 -1.44 -4.54 22.43
CA GLN A 39 -2.69 -5.29 22.63
C GLN A 39 -2.59 -6.67 21.97
N ARG A 40 -3.33 -7.65 22.48
CA ARG A 40 -3.53 -8.93 21.78
C ARG A 40 -4.41 -8.70 20.56
N TRP A 41 -4.02 -9.23 19.41
CA TRP A 41 -4.78 -9.09 18.17
C TRP A 41 -4.53 -10.28 17.23
N LEU A 42 -5.61 -10.85 16.66
CA LEU A 42 -5.56 -12.10 15.90
C LEU A 42 -4.85 -13.23 16.69
N CYS A 43 -3.84 -13.87 16.10
CA CYS A 43 -2.96 -14.86 16.74
C CYS A 43 -1.67 -14.24 17.31
N GLY A 44 -1.55 -12.92 17.35
CA GLY A 44 -0.38 -12.20 17.85
C GLY A 44 -0.75 -10.92 18.58
N TYR A 45 -0.06 -9.83 18.23
CA TYR A 45 -0.15 -8.55 18.94
C TYR A 45 -0.24 -7.37 17.97
N VAL A 46 -0.60 -6.20 18.48
CA VAL A 46 -0.63 -4.95 17.72
C VAL A 46 -0.09 -3.79 18.55
N VAL A 47 0.57 -2.83 17.91
CA VAL A 47 0.99 -1.56 18.51
C VAL A 47 0.45 -0.38 17.71
N PHE A 48 0.17 0.74 18.39
CA PHE A 48 -0.39 1.95 17.76
C PHE A 48 0.36 3.24 18.12
N GLY A 49 1.21 3.24 19.15
CA GLY A 49 1.99 4.43 19.53
C GLY A 49 3.02 4.78 18.46
N HIS A 50 3.21 6.06 18.17
CA HIS A 50 4.13 6.53 17.12
C HIS A 50 5.57 6.07 17.38
N GLU A 51 6.03 6.15 18.63
CA GLU A 51 7.36 5.71 19.05
C GLU A 51 7.54 4.19 18.82
N ASP A 52 6.57 3.38 19.27
CA ASP A 52 6.63 1.92 19.15
C ASP A 52 6.54 1.46 17.69
N VAL A 53 5.62 2.02 16.92
CA VAL A 53 5.49 1.76 15.48
C VAL A 53 6.80 2.13 14.76
N SER A 54 7.37 3.29 15.07
CA SER A 54 8.64 3.73 14.49
C SER A 54 9.81 2.82 14.85
N ALA A 55 9.92 2.38 16.10
CA ALA A 55 10.98 1.50 16.55
C ALA A 55 10.88 0.12 15.89
N LEU A 56 9.69 -0.48 15.91
CA LEU A 56 9.45 -1.81 15.37
C LEU A 56 9.54 -1.86 13.83
N LEU A 57 9.21 -0.78 13.11
CA LEU A 57 9.46 -0.72 11.66
C LEU A 57 10.94 -0.73 11.28
N ARG A 58 11.83 -0.35 12.20
CA ARG A 58 13.30 -0.35 12.02
C ARG A 58 13.96 -1.60 12.60
N GLU A 59 13.20 -2.46 13.27
CA GLU A 59 13.69 -3.68 13.88
C GLU A 59 14.00 -4.74 12.81
N ARG A 60 15.27 -5.10 12.66
CA ARG A 60 15.74 -6.03 11.62
C ARG A 60 15.26 -7.47 11.82
N ARG A 61 14.89 -7.83 13.05
CA ARG A 61 14.37 -9.16 13.41
C ARG A 61 12.89 -9.33 13.07
N LEU A 62 12.23 -8.26 12.63
CA LEU A 62 10.85 -8.24 12.16
C LEU A 62 10.81 -8.27 10.64
N HIS A 63 10.43 -9.42 10.08
CA HIS A 63 10.26 -9.59 8.64
C HIS A 63 8.82 -9.30 8.20
N GLN A 64 8.62 -8.96 6.94
CA GLN A 64 7.31 -8.80 6.34
C GLN A 64 6.48 -10.09 6.45
N ALA A 65 5.23 -9.92 6.89
CA ALA A 65 4.29 -11.02 7.09
C ALA A 65 3.04 -10.94 6.17
N ALA A 66 2.99 -9.94 5.30
CA ALA A 66 2.01 -9.87 4.22
C ALA A 66 1.96 -11.20 3.42
N GLY A 67 0.75 -11.72 3.17
CA GLY A 67 0.53 -13.01 2.50
C GLY A 67 0.76 -14.27 3.36
N LYS A 68 1.36 -14.16 4.56
CA LYS A 68 1.58 -15.29 5.48
C LYS A 68 0.49 -15.42 6.56
N VAL A 69 -0.23 -14.33 6.83
CA VAL A 69 -1.27 -14.25 7.87
C VAL A 69 -2.33 -15.35 7.77
N PRO A 70 -2.90 -15.70 6.60
CA PRO A 70 -3.94 -16.73 6.54
C PRO A 70 -3.43 -18.10 7.01
N ALA A 71 -2.22 -18.46 6.59
CA ALA A 71 -1.56 -19.70 6.98
C ALA A 71 -1.20 -19.71 8.48
N LEU A 72 -0.75 -18.58 9.04
CA LEU A 72 -0.55 -18.42 10.48
C LEU A 72 -1.85 -18.60 11.27
N LEU A 73 -2.97 -18.03 10.79
CA LEU A 73 -4.28 -18.19 11.41
C LEU A 73 -4.78 -19.64 11.36
N ALA A 74 -4.38 -20.39 10.33
CA ALA A 74 -4.63 -21.83 10.23
C ALA A 74 -3.66 -22.69 11.09
N GLY A 75 -2.76 -22.07 11.85
CA GLY A 75 -1.84 -22.77 12.76
C GLY A 75 -0.61 -23.37 12.08
N ILE A 76 -0.24 -22.90 10.88
CA ILE A 76 0.96 -23.38 10.17
C ILE A 76 2.20 -22.73 10.79
N GLU A 77 3.09 -23.55 11.37
CA GLU A 77 4.31 -23.08 12.07
C GLU A 77 5.31 -22.37 11.14
N ASN A 78 5.38 -22.76 9.86
CA ASN A 78 6.29 -22.19 8.85
C ASN A 78 5.53 -21.81 7.57
N PRO A 79 4.76 -20.73 7.60
CA PRO A 79 3.89 -20.36 6.50
C PRO A 79 4.69 -19.75 5.35
N VAL A 80 4.50 -20.32 4.16
CA VAL A 80 5.03 -19.78 2.91
C VAL A 80 4.08 -18.68 2.43
N SER A 81 4.62 -17.59 1.90
CA SER A 81 3.82 -16.56 1.24
C SER A 81 3.18 -17.11 -0.02
N SER A 82 1.92 -16.76 -0.28
CA SER A 82 1.28 -17.01 -1.57
C SER A 82 1.75 -16.07 -2.69
N LEU A 83 2.50 -15.02 -2.34
CA LEU A 83 3.11 -14.10 -3.28
C LEU A 83 4.53 -14.56 -3.68
N PRO A 84 5.03 -14.16 -4.86
CA PRO A 84 6.34 -14.56 -5.36
C PRO A 84 7.48 -14.18 -4.40
N ALA A 85 8.48 -15.04 -4.27
CA ALA A 85 9.65 -14.80 -3.42
C ALA A 85 10.54 -13.65 -3.92
N ASP A 86 10.42 -13.27 -5.20
CA ASP A 86 11.13 -12.15 -5.83
C ASP A 86 10.39 -10.81 -5.67
N ASP A 87 9.22 -10.79 -5.00
CA ASP A 87 8.54 -9.55 -4.65
C ASP A 87 9.41 -8.73 -3.68
N ILE A 88 9.73 -7.50 -4.08
CA ILE A 88 10.57 -6.59 -3.29
C ILE A 88 9.97 -6.30 -1.91
N LEU A 89 8.64 -6.34 -1.78
CA LEU A 89 7.95 -6.14 -0.50
C LEU A 89 8.21 -7.28 0.49
N LEU A 90 8.43 -8.50 -0.01
CA LEU A 90 8.65 -9.72 0.77
C LEU A 90 10.12 -10.11 0.90
N ALA A 91 10.98 -9.56 0.05
CA ALA A 91 12.41 -9.74 0.15
C ALA A 91 12.93 -9.17 1.46
N GLU A 92 13.96 -9.82 2.02
CA GLU A 92 14.61 -9.41 3.27
C GLU A 92 16.13 -9.29 3.05
N GLY A 93 16.81 -8.61 3.98
CA GLY A 93 18.27 -8.53 4.01
C GLY A 93 18.91 -8.08 2.68
N ASP A 94 19.97 -8.80 2.27
CA ASP A 94 20.75 -8.46 1.08
C ASP A 94 19.94 -8.53 -0.22
N LYS A 95 18.96 -9.44 -0.30
CA LYS A 95 18.09 -9.53 -1.48
C LYS A 95 17.24 -8.27 -1.64
N HIS A 96 16.62 -7.80 -0.56
CA HIS A 96 15.86 -6.56 -0.59
C HIS A 96 16.74 -5.36 -0.93
N LEU A 97 17.93 -5.26 -0.31
CA LEU A 97 18.86 -4.16 -0.60
C LEU A 97 19.29 -4.15 -2.07
N ARG A 98 19.58 -5.31 -2.66
CA ARG A 98 19.96 -5.44 -4.07
C ARG A 98 18.84 -5.00 -5.00
N LEU A 99 17.65 -5.58 -4.84
CA LEU A 99 16.47 -5.20 -5.62
C LEU A 99 16.16 -3.70 -5.49
N ARG A 100 16.20 -3.18 -4.26
CA ARG A 100 15.94 -1.76 -3.97
C ARG A 100 16.95 -0.84 -4.66
N ARG A 101 18.24 -1.20 -4.71
CA ARG A 101 19.26 -0.42 -5.42
C ARG A 101 18.99 -0.39 -6.92
N LEU A 102 18.70 -1.53 -7.54
CA LEU A 102 18.42 -1.63 -8.97
C LEU A 102 17.21 -0.81 -9.41
N VAL A 103 16.21 -0.62 -8.55
CA VAL A 103 15.02 0.20 -8.85
C VAL A 103 15.13 1.65 -8.39
N ALA A 104 16.09 2.00 -7.53
CA ALA A 104 16.13 3.31 -6.85
C ALA A 104 16.26 4.49 -7.82
N GLU A 105 17.09 4.38 -8.85
CA GLU A 105 17.28 5.45 -9.83
C GLU A 105 15.98 5.76 -10.58
N ALA A 106 15.27 4.68 -10.93
CA ALA A 106 14.00 4.69 -11.62
C ALA A 106 12.90 5.44 -10.84
N PHE A 107 12.96 5.40 -9.51
CA PHE A 107 12.06 6.09 -8.58
C PHE A 107 12.70 7.29 -7.87
N SER A 108 13.82 7.80 -8.37
CA SER A 108 14.44 9.00 -7.79
C SER A 108 13.51 10.22 -7.89
N PRO A 109 13.63 11.22 -7.00
CA PRO A 109 12.80 12.43 -7.07
C PRO A 109 12.83 13.10 -8.45
N LYS A 110 13.98 13.08 -9.13
CA LYS A 110 14.13 13.60 -10.49
C LYS A 110 13.35 12.78 -11.52
N SER A 111 13.42 11.45 -11.44
CA SER A 111 12.69 10.54 -12.34
C SER A 111 11.17 10.72 -12.18
N VAL A 112 10.70 10.80 -10.93
CA VAL A 112 9.28 10.99 -10.62
C VAL A 112 8.79 12.38 -11.03
N ASP A 113 9.56 13.45 -10.78
CA ASP A 113 9.19 14.80 -11.21
C ASP A 113 9.12 14.92 -12.74
N GLY A 114 9.91 14.12 -13.47
CA GLY A 114 9.81 13.97 -14.92
C GLY A 114 8.45 13.48 -15.42
N LEU A 115 7.64 12.81 -14.58
CA LEU A 115 6.27 12.38 -14.92
C LEU A 115 5.25 13.52 -14.79
N ARG A 116 5.60 14.63 -14.13
CA ARG A 116 4.68 15.73 -13.85
C ARG A 116 3.97 16.29 -15.09
N PRO A 117 4.63 16.49 -16.25
CA PRO A 117 3.94 16.94 -17.45
C PRO A 117 2.87 15.96 -17.93
N ALA A 118 3.17 14.65 -17.95
CA ALA A 118 2.22 13.61 -18.36
C ALA A 118 1.03 13.52 -17.38
N ILE A 119 1.30 13.54 -16.07
CA ILE A 119 0.27 13.59 -15.02
C ILE A 119 -0.65 14.80 -15.21
N ARG A 120 -0.10 15.99 -15.51
CA ARG A 120 -0.89 17.19 -15.79
C ARG A 120 -1.79 17.03 -17.00
N THR A 121 -1.31 16.40 -18.07
CA THR A 121 -2.11 16.08 -19.26
C THR A 121 -3.27 15.15 -18.91
N HIS A 122 -3.01 14.08 -18.14
CA HIS A 122 -4.06 13.16 -17.69
C HIS A 122 -5.10 13.86 -16.83
N VAL A 123 -4.68 14.63 -15.83
CA VAL A 123 -5.61 15.40 -14.99
C VAL A 123 -6.41 16.40 -15.81
N GLY A 124 -5.79 17.12 -16.74
CA GLY A 124 -6.47 18.07 -17.63
C GLY A 124 -7.58 17.39 -18.43
N ARG A 125 -7.26 16.28 -19.10
CA ARG A 125 -8.26 15.50 -19.86
C ARG A 125 -9.38 14.98 -18.96
N LEU A 126 -9.05 14.42 -17.79
CA LEU A 126 -10.06 13.92 -16.84
C LEU A 126 -11.01 15.02 -16.36
N VAL A 127 -10.49 16.22 -16.13
CA VAL A 127 -11.31 17.39 -15.79
C VAL A 127 -12.19 17.80 -16.97
N ASP A 128 -11.64 17.87 -18.18
CA ASP A 128 -12.40 18.24 -19.39
C ASP A 128 -13.52 17.23 -19.70
N ASP A 129 -13.22 15.93 -19.58
CA ASP A 129 -14.20 14.84 -19.75
C ASP A 129 -15.31 14.94 -18.70
N ALA A 130 -14.93 15.14 -17.43
CA ALA A 130 -15.88 15.30 -16.33
C ALA A 130 -16.77 16.54 -16.50
N MET A 131 -16.22 17.66 -16.97
CA MET A 131 -16.95 18.90 -17.23
C MET A 131 -17.93 18.76 -18.41
N SER A 132 -17.54 18.03 -19.46
CA SER A 132 -18.37 17.81 -20.65
C SER A 132 -19.59 16.95 -20.34
N GLY A 133 -19.47 16.00 -19.41
CA GLY A 133 -20.56 15.14 -18.94
C GLY A 133 -21.28 15.63 -17.67
N ALA A 134 -20.90 16.80 -17.13
CA ALA A 134 -21.32 17.20 -15.79
C ALA A 134 -22.82 17.49 -15.71
N ARG A 135 -23.48 16.94 -14.69
CA ARG A 135 -24.84 17.31 -14.34
C ARG A 135 -24.84 18.63 -13.59
N ARG A 136 -26.01 19.27 -13.52
CA ARG A 136 -26.24 20.41 -12.63
C ARG A 136 -27.27 20.08 -11.57
N ASP A 137 -27.07 20.57 -10.36
CA ASP A 137 -28.11 20.54 -9.32
C ASP A 137 -29.18 21.61 -9.55
N THR A 138 -30.16 21.68 -8.65
CA THR A 138 -31.27 22.65 -8.72
C THR A 138 -30.83 24.10 -8.64
N ASP A 139 -29.66 24.37 -8.06
CA ASP A 139 -29.08 25.70 -7.91
C ASP A 139 -28.12 26.03 -9.08
N GLY A 140 -28.04 25.15 -10.09
CA GLY A 140 -27.19 25.30 -11.26
C GLY A 140 -25.71 24.98 -11.04
N ARG A 141 -25.35 24.41 -9.87
CA ARG A 141 -23.96 24.03 -9.55
C ARG A 141 -23.57 22.77 -10.30
N VAL A 142 -22.32 22.71 -10.74
CA VAL A 142 -21.78 21.58 -11.51
C VAL A 142 -21.51 20.40 -10.56
N LEU A 143 -22.04 19.23 -10.91
CA LEU A 143 -21.81 17.97 -10.22
C LEU A 143 -20.80 17.15 -11.01
N LEU A 144 -19.59 17.03 -10.46
CA LEU A 144 -18.50 16.26 -11.05
C LEU A 144 -18.49 14.83 -10.50
N ASP A 145 -18.32 13.87 -11.40
CA ASP A 145 -18.05 12.48 -11.02
C ASP A 145 -16.57 12.31 -10.66
N PHE A 146 -16.25 12.61 -9.40
CA PHE A 146 -14.88 12.52 -8.90
C PHE A 146 -14.39 11.06 -8.84
N GLN A 147 -15.28 10.09 -8.67
CA GLN A 147 -14.92 8.67 -8.56
C GLN A 147 -14.26 8.18 -9.85
N THR A 148 -14.89 8.44 -11.00
CA THR A 148 -14.34 8.07 -12.31
C THR A 148 -12.95 8.70 -12.53
N MET A 149 -12.75 9.94 -12.08
CA MET A 149 -11.44 10.62 -12.21
C MET A 149 -10.33 9.92 -11.41
N ILE A 150 -10.60 9.57 -10.15
CA ILE A 150 -9.59 8.94 -9.27
C ILE A 150 -9.40 7.45 -9.57
N ASP A 151 -10.39 6.79 -10.17
CA ASP A 151 -10.25 5.41 -10.65
C ASP A 151 -9.28 5.33 -11.84
N GLU A 152 -9.33 6.33 -12.72
CA GLU A 152 -8.56 6.33 -13.97
C GLU A 152 -7.14 6.90 -13.80
N LEU A 153 -6.95 7.96 -13.01
CA LEU A 153 -5.68 8.68 -12.93
C LEU A 153 -4.48 7.79 -12.55
N PRO A 154 -4.52 6.99 -11.46
CA PRO A 154 -3.37 6.15 -11.08
C PRO A 154 -3.06 5.09 -12.14
N VAL A 155 -4.09 4.52 -12.77
CA VAL A 155 -3.92 3.49 -13.81
C VAL A 155 -3.25 4.09 -15.04
N ALA A 156 -3.65 5.31 -15.43
CA ALA A 156 -3.02 6.03 -16.53
C ALA A 156 -1.55 6.35 -16.28
N VAL A 157 -1.20 6.77 -15.07
CA VAL A 157 0.19 7.06 -14.69
C VAL A 157 1.03 5.78 -14.68
N ILE A 158 0.50 4.66 -14.18
CA ILE A 158 1.17 3.37 -14.26
C ILE A 158 1.33 2.91 -15.72
N GLY A 159 0.34 3.14 -16.57
CA GLY A 159 0.42 2.88 -18.00
C GLY A 159 1.58 3.63 -18.67
N ASP A 160 1.72 4.94 -18.42
CA ASP A 160 2.85 5.73 -18.91
C ASP A 160 4.19 5.20 -18.39
N MET A 161 4.26 4.79 -17.12
CA MET A 161 5.46 4.21 -16.54
C MET A 161 5.84 2.88 -17.22
N LEU A 162 4.87 2.06 -17.61
CA LEU A 162 5.12 0.77 -18.28
C LEU A 162 5.19 0.86 -19.81
N GLY A 163 4.87 2.03 -20.36
CA GLY A 163 4.79 2.29 -21.80
C GLY A 163 3.61 1.56 -22.46
N THR A 164 2.50 1.42 -21.74
CA THR A 164 1.29 0.70 -22.17
C THR A 164 0.12 1.63 -22.45
N GLY A 165 -0.87 1.15 -23.20
CA GLY A 165 -2.04 1.92 -23.61
C GLY A 165 -3.25 1.73 -22.71
N ARG A 166 -4.33 2.46 -23.02
CA ARG A 166 -5.59 2.45 -22.25
C ARG A 166 -6.31 1.10 -22.30
N GLU A 167 -6.04 0.29 -23.32
CA GLU A 167 -6.56 -1.06 -23.51
C GLU A 167 -6.23 -2.00 -22.35
N ASP A 168 -5.12 -1.75 -21.63
CA ASP A 168 -4.67 -2.56 -20.51
C ASP A 168 -5.28 -2.14 -19.17
N PHE A 169 -5.89 -0.95 -19.09
CA PHE A 169 -6.36 -0.37 -17.82
C PHE A 169 -7.40 -1.23 -17.07
N PRO A 170 -8.35 -1.90 -17.76
CA PRO A 170 -9.26 -2.83 -17.10
C PRO A 170 -8.54 -4.01 -16.45
N LEU A 171 -7.48 -4.52 -17.09
CA LEU A 171 -6.67 -5.62 -16.55
C LEU A 171 -5.88 -5.16 -15.33
N TYR A 172 -5.29 -3.97 -15.37
CA TYR A 172 -4.52 -3.43 -14.23
C TYR A 172 -5.39 -3.24 -12.99
N SER A 173 -6.60 -2.69 -13.18
CA SER A 173 -7.55 -2.51 -12.08
C SER A 173 -7.98 -3.86 -11.48
N LYS A 174 -8.29 -4.83 -12.35
CA LYS A 174 -8.62 -6.21 -11.94
C LYS A 174 -7.49 -6.84 -11.12
N TRP A 175 -6.25 -6.78 -11.60
CA TRP A 175 -5.12 -7.41 -10.96
C TRP A 175 -4.69 -6.71 -9.66
N ALA A 176 -4.79 -5.38 -9.57
CA ALA A 176 -4.54 -4.64 -8.34
C ALA A 176 -5.50 -5.08 -7.20
N GLU A 177 -6.79 -5.14 -7.50
CA GLU A 177 -7.82 -5.59 -6.57
C GLU A 177 -7.58 -7.05 -6.13
N SER A 178 -7.36 -7.96 -7.08
CA SER A 178 -7.04 -9.37 -6.77
C SER A 178 -5.77 -9.51 -5.93
N HIS A 179 -4.72 -8.70 -6.16
CA HIS A 179 -3.50 -8.71 -5.37
C HIS A 179 -3.76 -8.31 -3.90
N PHE A 180 -4.52 -7.23 -3.65
CA PHE A 180 -4.87 -6.85 -2.28
C PHE A 180 -5.79 -7.85 -1.60
N GLN A 181 -6.67 -8.53 -2.35
CA GLN A 181 -7.49 -9.61 -1.78
C GLN A 181 -6.65 -10.79 -1.27
N VAL A 182 -5.55 -11.12 -1.93
CA VAL A 182 -4.58 -12.11 -1.43
C VAL A 182 -3.98 -11.67 -0.10
N LEU A 183 -3.64 -10.38 0.03
CA LEU A 183 -3.08 -9.81 1.26
C LEU A 183 -4.08 -9.76 2.43
N LYS A 184 -5.37 -9.55 2.13
CA LYS A 184 -6.45 -9.41 3.12
C LYS A 184 -7.03 -10.74 3.61
N SER A 185 -6.63 -11.90 3.07
CA SER A 185 -7.39 -13.15 3.23
C SER A 185 -7.56 -13.60 4.69
N SER A 186 -8.72 -13.30 5.27
CA SER A 186 -9.22 -13.83 6.54
C SER A 186 -10.20 -14.99 6.34
N ALA A 187 -10.62 -15.24 5.10
CA ALA A 187 -11.58 -16.28 4.74
C ALA A 187 -10.85 -17.59 4.41
N VAL A 188 -10.48 -18.34 5.45
CA VAL A 188 -10.00 -19.72 5.29
C VAL A 188 -11.13 -20.56 4.69
N GLY A 189 -10.92 -21.15 3.51
CA GLY A 189 -11.82 -22.16 2.93
C GLY A 189 -12.73 -21.73 1.76
N ASP A 190 -12.59 -20.51 1.23
CA ASP A 190 -13.29 -20.09 0.01
C ASP A 190 -12.51 -20.54 -1.25
N THR A 191 -12.74 -21.79 -1.65
CA THR A 191 -12.01 -22.43 -2.75
C THR A 191 -12.27 -21.79 -4.12
N GLU A 192 -13.43 -21.18 -4.33
CA GLU A 192 -13.76 -20.50 -5.58
C GLU A 192 -13.02 -19.16 -5.70
N ARG A 193 -13.02 -18.37 -4.62
CA ARG A 193 -12.22 -17.15 -4.53
C ARG A 193 -10.74 -17.45 -4.70
N ASP A 194 -10.20 -18.43 -3.98
CA ASP A 194 -8.78 -18.79 -4.08
C ASP A 194 -8.42 -19.23 -5.51
N SER A 195 -9.30 -20.01 -6.16
CA SER A 195 -9.10 -20.41 -7.56
C SER A 195 -9.16 -19.22 -8.53
N ARG A 196 -10.03 -18.23 -8.29
CA ARG A 196 -10.08 -17.00 -9.09
C ARG A 196 -8.81 -16.17 -8.92
N LEU A 197 -8.36 -15.96 -7.69
CA LEU A 197 -7.14 -15.20 -7.39
C LEU A 197 -5.90 -15.87 -8.00
N ALA A 198 -5.84 -17.21 -7.97
CA ALA A 198 -4.77 -17.97 -8.61
C ALA A 198 -4.76 -17.78 -10.15
N ARG A 199 -5.93 -17.85 -10.80
CA ARG A 199 -6.04 -17.59 -12.25
C ARG A 199 -5.64 -16.17 -12.62
N ASP A 200 -6.08 -15.19 -11.85
CA ASP A 200 -5.73 -13.79 -12.06
C ASP A 200 -4.22 -13.58 -11.90
N ALA A 201 -3.59 -14.23 -10.92
CA ALA A 201 -2.15 -14.16 -10.73
C ALA A 201 -1.38 -14.77 -11.92
N GLU A 202 -1.83 -15.90 -12.47
CA GLU A 202 -1.21 -16.55 -13.63
C GLU A 202 -1.37 -15.71 -14.91
N GLU A 203 -2.56 -15.16 -15.14
CA GLU A 203 -2.85 -14.24 -16.24
C GLU A 203 -1.93 -13.03 -16.17
N PHE A 204 -1.77 -12.47 -14.97
CA PHE A 204 -0.94 -11.31 -14.73
C PHE A 204 0.55 -11.59 -14.98
N ASP A 205 1.06 -12.75 -14.53
CA ASP A 205 2.44 -13.18 -14.81
C ASP A 205 2.70 -13.30 -16.31
N ARG A 206 1.76 -13.92 -17.04
CA ARG A 206 1.87 -14.11 -18.49
C ARG A 206 1.86 -12.78 -19.24
N TYR A 207 1.03 -11.84 -18.80
CA TYR A 207 1.03 -10.49 -19.34
C TYR A 207 2.38 -9.79 -19.10
N CYS A 208 2.90 -9.82 -17.87
CA CYS A 208 4.19 -9.21 -17.54
C CYS A 208 5.32 -9.78 -18.40
N VAL A 209 5.37 -11.11 -18.58
CA VAL A 209 6.36 -11.76 -19.44
C VAL A 209 6.26 -11.29 -20.89
N THR A 210 5.03 -11.18 -21.42
CA THR A 210 4.79 -10.67 -22.79
C THR A 210 5.30 -9.24 -22.91
N LEU A 211 4.89 -8.36 -22.00
CA LEU A 211 5.28 -6.95 -21.98
C LEU A 211 6.81 -6.77 -21.89
N ILE A 212 7.49 -7.54 -21.02
CA ILE A 212 8.95 -7.51 -20.90
C ILE A 212 9.61 -7.94 -22.21
N ASN A 213 9.12 -9.00 -22.86
CA ASN A 213 9.71 -9.51 -24.09
C ASN A 213 9.52 -8.54 -25.27
N GLU A 214 8.36 -7.90 -25.36
CA GLU A 214 8.12 -6.83 -26.34
C GLU A 214 9.05 -5.66 -26.09
N ARG A 215 9.17 -5.22 -24.83
CA ARG A 215 10.03 -4.08 -24.50
C ARG A 215 11.51 -4.35 -24.73
N ARG A 216 11.98 -5.57 -24.49
CA ARG A 216 13.35 -6.00 -24.85
C ARG A 216 13.64 -5.92 -26.35
N ARG A 217 12.63 -6.06 -27.20
CA ARG A 217 12.77 -5.93 -28.67
C ARG A 217 12.72 -4.48 -29.14
N ASN A 218 12.06 -3.60 -28.37
CA ASN A 218 11.89 -2.19 -28.72
C ASN A 218 11.88 -1.31 -27.47
N LEU A 219 13.08 -1.00 -26.96
CA LEU A 219 13.25 -0.13 -25.79
C LEU A 219 12.75 1.29 -26.10
N THR A 220 12.16 1.91 -25.09
CA THR A 220 11.56 3.25 -25.12
C THR A 220 12.07 4.04 -23.91
N ASN A 221 11.49 5.21 -23.63
CA ASN A 221 11.90 6.07 -22.52
C ASN A 221 11.12 5.81 -21.20
N ASP A 222 10.34 4.73 -21.15
CA ASP A 222 9.51 4.35 -20.00
C ASP A 222 10.32 3.69 -18.86
N LEU A 223 9.67 3.53 -17.70
CA LEU A 223 10.29 2.92 -16.52
C LEU A 223 10.67 1.46 -16.79
N LEU A 224 9.85 0.69 -17.50
CA LEU A 224 10.14 -0.70 -17.80
C LEU A 224 11.45 -0.85 -18.60
N SER A 225 11.66 0.00 -19.60
CA SER A 225 12.90 0.05 -20.38
C SER A 225 14.11 0.31 -19.49
N LYS A 226 13.99 1.30 -18.59
CA LYS A 226 15.07 1.62 -17.63
C LYS A 226 15.38 0.44 -16.72
N LEU A 227 14.37 -0.29 -16.24
CA LEU A 227 14.55 -1.46 -15.39
C LEU A 227 15.16 -2.66 -16.14
N ILE A 228 14.79 -2.87 -17.39
CA ILE A 228 15.40 -3.89 -18.25
C ILE A 228 16.90 -3.60 -18.46
N THR A 229 17.27 -2.33 -18.60
CA THR A 229 18.66 -1.91 -18.78
C THR A 229 19.41 -1.64 -17.49
N ALA A 230 18.73 -1.66 -16.33
CA ALA A 230 19.32 -1.33 -15.05
C ALA A 230 20.43 -2.32 -14.72
N GLU A 231 21.61 -1.78 -14.42
CA GLU A 231 22.77 -2.53 -13.99
C GLU A 231 23.45 -1.79 -12.84
N GLU A 232 23.71 -2.49 -11.74
CA GLU A 232 24.39 -1.93 -10.56
C GLU A 232 25.50 -2.89 -10.15
N SER A 233 26.75 -2.42 -10.15
CA SER A 233 27.92 -3.26 -9.81
C SER A 233 28.01 -4.58 -10.61
N GLY A 234 27.55 -4.58 -11.87
CA GLY A 234 27.53 -5.76 -12.74
C GLY A 234 26.32 -6.69 -12.55
N ASP A 235 25.41 -6.38 -11.63
CA ASP A 235 24.18 -7.13 -11.39
C ASP A 235 23.00 -6.53 -12.15
N ARG A 236 22.05 -7.38 -12.57
CA ARG A 236 20.87 -7.00 -13.36
C ARG A 236 19.64 -7.76 -12.88
N LEU A 237 18.47 -7.17 -13.09
CA LEU A 237 17.21 -7.83 -12.82
C LEU A 237 16.99 -9.01 -13.77
N SER A 238 16.76 -10.19 -13.21
CA SER A 238 16.28 -11.36 -13.94
C SER A 238 14.84 -11.14 -14.44
N THR A 239 14.39 -11.98 -15.37
CA THR A 239 13.00 -11.91 -15.85
C THR A 239 11.98 -12.12 -14.71
N GLY A 240 12.26 -13.00 -13.75
CA GLY A 240 11.36 -13.25 -12.60
C GLY A 240 11.27 -12.04 -11.67
N GLU A 241 12.40 -11.35 -11.44
CA GLU A 241 12.43 -10.12 -10.65
C GLU A 241 11.73 -8.97 -11.37
N LEU A 242 11.89 -8.85 -12.70
CA LEU A 242 11.16 -7.86 -13.49
C LEU A 242 9.65 -8.10 -13.43
N VAL A 243 9.19 -9.35 -13.59
CA VAL A 243 7.77 -9.71 -13.45
C VAL A 243 7.26 -9.31 -12.07
N SER A 244 7.99 -9.67 -11.02
CA SER A 244 7.60 -9.36 -9.64
C SER A 244 7.52 -7.85 -9.40
N LEU A 245 8.47 -7.06 -9.91
CA LEU A 245 8.46 -5.60 -9.79
C LEU A 245 7.29 -4.94 -10.52
N ILE A 246 6.99 -5.38 -11.75
CA ILE A 246 5.83 -4.85 -12.51
C ILE A 246 4.53 -5.14 -11.75
N ARG A 247 4.39 -6.35 -11.19
CA ARG A 247 3.26 -6.70 -10.33
C ARG A 247 3.16 -5.76 -9.12
N SER A 248 4.27 -5.52 -8.43
CA SER A 248 4.31 -4.62 -7.28
C SER A 248 3.91 -3.20 -7.67
N PHE A 249 4.31 -2.68 -8.83
CA PHE A 249 3.95 -1.31 -9.24
C PHE A 249 2.47 -1.14 -9.57
N ILE A 250 1.90 -2.08 -10.33
CA ILE A 250 0.47 -2.07 -10.65
C ILE A 250 -0.35 -2.23 -9.36
N ALA A 251 -0.03 -3.22 -8.53
CA ALA A 251 -0.77 -3.47 -7.31
C ALA A 251 -0.61 -2.30 -6.31
N ALA A 252 0.62 -1.94 -5.95
CA ALA A 252 0.85 -0.95 -4.90
C ALA A 252 0.57 0.49 -5.34
N GLY A 253 0.64 0.80 -6.64
CA GLY A 253 0.53 2.17 -7.16
C GLY A 253 -0.89 2.61 -7.49
N ILE A 254 -1.82 1.69 -7.75
CA ILE A 254 -3.17 2.02 -8.21
C ILE A 254 -4.11 2.31 -7.02
N ASP A 255 -4.41 1.29 -6.21
CA ASP A 255 -5.47 1.42 -5.19
C ASP A 255 -5.08 2.37 -4.06
N THR A 256 -3.81 2.38 -3.65
CA THR A 256 -3.34 3.29 -2.59
C THR A 256 -3.50 4.75 -3.00
N THR A 257 -3.09 5.09 -4.22
CA THR A 257 -3.19 6.45 -4.77
C THR A 257 -4.65 6.85 -4.98
N ARG A 258 -5.47 5.96 -5.55
CA ARG A 258 -6.92 6.15 -5.72
C ARG A 258 -7.59 6.46 -4.38
N ASN A 259 -7.36 5.60 -3.38
CA ASN A 259 -7.95 5.74 -2.05
C ASN A 259 -7.43 6.98 -1.32
N GLN A 260 -6.17 7.37 -1.54
CA GLN A 260 -5.63 8.60 -0.97
C GLN A 260 -6.31 9.84 -1.57
N LEU A 261 -6.53 9.88 -2.88
CA LEU A 261 -7.24 11.00 -3.53
C LEU A 261 -8.69 11.10 -3.03
N GLY A 262 -9.38 9.98 -2.88
CA GLY A 262 -10.71 9.92 -2.26
C GLY A 262 -10.70 10.42 -0.81
N SER A 263 -9.74 9.95 -0.01
CA SER A 263 -9.57 10.35 1.39
C SER A 263 -9.28 11.84 1.55
N MET A 264 -8.41 12.40 0.71
CA MET A 264 -8.11 13.83 0.68
C MET A 264 -9.37 14.64 0.35
N MET A 265 -10.15 14.22 -0.66
CA MET A 265 -11.40 14.90 -1.01
C MET A 265 -12.41 14.84 0.13
N ALA A 266 -12.57 13.68 0.77
CA ALA A 266 -13.45 13.53 1.94
C ALA A 266 -13.07 14.50 3.07
N LEU A 267 -11.78 14.61 3.41
CA LEU A 267 -11.29 15.56 4.42
C LEU A 267 -11.55 17.02 4.05
N ILE A 268 -11.33 17.38 2.79
CA ILE A 268 -11.56 18.75 2.31
C ILE A 268 -13.05 19.12 2.39
N LEU A 269 -13.93 18.18 2.08
CA LEU A 269 -15.39 18.39 2.13
C LEU A 269 -15.92 18.42 3.57
N ASP A 270 -15.32 17.65 4.48
CA ASP A 270 -15.69 17.60 5.90
C ASP A 270 -15.11 18.77 6.71
N THR A 271 -14.08 19.44 6.20
CA THR A 271 -13.41 20.56 6.87
C THR A 271 -13.92 21.92 6.35
N PRO A 272 -14.68 22.69 7.16
CA PRO A 272 -15.21 23.99 6.72
C PRO A 272 -14.10 24.95 6.26
N GLY A 273 -14.27 25.53 5.07
CA GLY A 273 -13.34 26.51 4.51
C GLY A 273 -12.06 25.92 3.90
N ALA A 274 -11.76 24.62 4.06
CA ALA A 274 -10.55 24.01 3.52
C ALA A 274 -10.45 24.17 1.99
N TRP A 275 -11.55 23.93 1.26
CA TRP A 275 -11.58 24.12 -0.19
C TRP A 275 -11.27 25.56 -0.62
N ALA A 276 -11.89 26.55 0.05
CA ALA A 276 -11.68 27.95 -0.26
C ALA A 276 -10.22 28.36 -0.01
N ASN A 277 -9.67 27.96 1.14
CA ASN A 277 -8.29 28.25 1.51
C ASN A 277 -7.29 27.62 0.52
N LEU A 278 -7.47 26.34 0.15
CA LEU A 278 -6.60 25.66 -0.82
C LEU A 278 -6.70 26.24 -2.23
N ARG A 279 -7.84 26.84 -2.59
CA ARG A 279 -8.02 27.51 -3.87
C ARG A 279 -7.30 28.86 -3.91
N GLU A 280 -7.34 29.61 -2.81
CA GLU A 280 -6.72 30.92 -2.67
C GLU A 280 -5.20 30.84 -2.42
N ASN A 281 -4.75 29.79 -1.73
CA ASN A 281 -3.37 29.59 -1.29
C ASN A 281 -2.82 28.25 -1.81
N ARG A 282 -2.42 28.20 -3.09
CA ARG A 282 -2.05 26.95 -3.80
C ARG A 282 -0.79 26.29 -3.25
N GLU A 283 0.08 27.03 -2.59
CA GLU A 283 1.26 26.55 -1.89
C GLU A 283 0.91 25.60 -0.73
N LEU A 284 -0.30 25.69 -0.18
CA LEU A 284 -0.77 24.82 0.89
C LEU A 284 -1.11 23.40 0.39
N VAL A 285 -1.24 23.18 -0.92
CA VAL A 285 -1.64 21.88 -1.48
C VAL A 285 -0.68 20.76 -1.10
N VAL A 286 0.63 21.03 -1.07
CA VAL A 286 1.62 20.02 -0.67
C VAL A 286 1.39 19.62 0.79
N GLY A 287 1.24 20.60 1.70
CA GLY A 287 0.94 20.33 3.10
C GLY A 287 -0.40 19.60 3.30
N ALA A 288 -1.42 19.93 2.49
CA ALA A 288 -2.72 19.25 2.53
C ALA A 288 -2.64 17.79 2.06
N VAL A 289 -1.79 17.47 1.09
CA VAL A 289 -1.53 16.09 0.69
C VAL A 289 -0.90 15.31 1.85
N GLU A 290 0.16 15.85 2.47
CA GLU A 290 0.82 15.22 3.63
C GLU A 290 -0.13 15.05 4.82
N GLU A 291 -0.94 16.08 5.12
CA GLU A 291 -1.91 16.02 6.22
C GLU A 291 -3.04 15.02 5.94
N SER A 292 -3.47 14.90 4.67
CA SER A 292 -4.44 13.88 4.29
C SER A 292 -3.89 12.45 4.46
N LEU A 293 -2.61 12.22 4.15
CA LEU A 293 -1.93 10.93 4.37
C LEU A 293 -1.84 10.60 5.87
N ARG A 294 -1.59 11.62 6.70
CA ARG A 294 -1.53 11.49 8.15
C ARG A 294 -2.90 11.17 8.75
N LEU A 295 -3.94 11.90 8.35
CA LEU A 295 -5.28 11.76 8.92
C LEU A 295 -6.00 10.50 8.41
N LEU A 296 -5.92 10.21 7.12
CA LEU A 296 -6.59 9.07 6.48
C LEU A 296 -5.60 8.28 5.61
N ASN A 297 -4.93 7.31 6.23
CA ASN A 297 -3.95 6.48 5.55
C ASN A 297 -4.62 5.32 4.78
N PRO A 298 -4.32 5.11 3.48
CA PRO A 298 -4.83 4.00 2.69
C PRO A 298 -4.32 2.65 3.18
N ILE A 299 -3.16 2.60 3.84
CA ILE A 299 -2.59 1.43 4.50
C ILE A 299 -2.63 1.64 6.01
N ARG A 300 -3.67 1.11 6.65
CA ARG A 300 -3.88 1.29 8.09
C ARG A 300 -2.90 0.48 8.95
N MET A 301 -2.43 -0.66 8.45
CA MET A 301 -1.60 -1.59 9.21
C MET A 301 -0.59 -2.31 8.33
N ALA A 302 0.61 -2.53 8.86
CA ALA A 302 1.60 -3.43 8.26
C ALA A 302 1.83 -4.64 9.16
N MET A 303 2.03 -5.82 8.58
CA MET A 303 2.21 -7.06 9.33
C MET A 303 3.69 -7.41 9.45
N ARG A 304 4.14 -7.80 10.64
CA ARG A 304 5.50 -8.25 10.89
C ARG A 304 5.52 -9.59 11.60
N LEU A 305 6.46 -10.46 11.22
CA LEU A 305 6.72 -11.74 11.87
C LEU A 305 8.09 -11.68 12.52
N VAL A 306 8.17 -12.07 13.78
CA VAL A 306 9.44 -12.20 14.48
C VAL A 306 10.22 -13.36 13.90
N HIS A 307 11.34 -13.09 13.25
CA HIS A 307 12.21 -14.14 12.70
C HIS A 307 13.27 -14.59 13.72
N GLU A 308 13.73 -13.67 14.56
CA GLU A 308 14.66 -13.94 15.64
C GLU A 308 14.11 -13.38 16.95
N THR A 309 14.15 -14.18 18.02
CA THR A 309 13.66 -13.78 19.33
C THR A 309 14.37 -12.52 19.82
N PHE A 310 13.60 -11.54 20.28
CA PHE A 310 14.16 -10.28 20.80
C PHE A 310 13.42 -9.75 22.00
N GLU A 311 14.07 -8.82 22.70
CA GLU A 311 13.46 -8.06 23.79
C GLU A 311 13.19 -6.63 23.34
N TYR A 312 11.99 -6.13 23.65
CA TYR A 312 11.61 -4.74 23.46
C TYR A 312 10.75 -4.29 24.63
N ARG A 313 11.09 -3.14 25.23
CA ARG A 313 10.45 -2.59 26.44
C ARG A 313 10.34 -3.60 27.61
N GLY A 314 11.37 -4.45 27.80
CA GLY A 314 11.39 -5.46 28.87
C GLY A 314 10.55 -6.71 28.58
N VAL A 315 10.01 -6.83 27.36
CA VAL A 315 9.14 -7.93 26.92
C VAL A 315 9.85 -8.76 25.86
N ILE A 316 9.90 -10.07 26.06
CA ILE A 316 10.47 -11.03 25.11
C ILE A 316 9.41 -11.37 24.06
N PHE A 317 9.76 -11.19 22.79
CA PHE A 317 9.02 -11.60 21.62
C PHE A 317 9.69 -12.83 20.99
N PRO A 318 9.14 -14.04 21.17
CA PRO A 318 9.68 -15.25 20.57
C PRO A 318 9.58 -15.24 19.04
N THR A 319 10.48 -15.95 18.37
CA THR A 319 10.36 -16.28 16.93
C THR A 319 8.98 -16.85 16.62
N GLY A 320 8.39 -16.45 15.49
CA GLY A 320 7.04 -16.81 15.06
C GLY A 320 5.94 -15.88 15.59
N THR A 321 6.26 -14.93 16.48
CA THR A 321 5.27 -13.96 16.97
C THR A 321 4.83 -13.02 15.84
N LEU A 322 3.52 -12.88 15.63
CA LEU A 322 2.95 -11.91 14.71
C LEU A 322 2.74 -10.56 15.41
N ILE A 323 3.17 -9.47 14.78
CA ILE A 323 3.00 -8.11 15.27
C ILE A 323 2.37 -7.25 14.16
N GLY A 324 1.18 -6.72 14.43
CA GLY A 324 0.55 -5.67 13.65
C GLY A 324 1.14 -4.31 14.00
N ILE A 325 1.59 -3.58 12.98
CA ILE A 325 2.10 -2.22 13.08
C ILE A 325 0.98 -1.27 12.67
N GLY A 326 0.28 -0.69 13.65
CA GLY A 326 -0.87 0.18 13.45
C GLY A 326 -0.49 1.58 12.98
N LEU A 327 -0.19 1.71 11.69
CA LEU A 327 0.27 2.95 11.04
C LEU A 327 -0.72 4.12 11.21
N SER A 328 -2.02 3.86 11.06
CA SER A 328 -3.09 4.84 11.21
C SER A 328 -3.22 5.35 12.66
N GLY A 329 -2.99 4.50 13.65
CA GLY A 329 -2.96 4.90 15.06
C GLY A 329 -1.74 5.75 15.39
N ALA A 330 -0.60 5.41 14.79
CA ALA A 330 0.64 6.15 14.96
C ALA A 330 0.60 7.53 14.29
N SER A 331 -0.04 7.65 13.12
CA SER A 331 -0.16 8.93 12.40
C SER A 331 -1.08 9.93 13.11
N ARG A 332 -1.88 9.48 14.08
CA ARG A 332 -2.76 10.32 14.91
C ARG A 332 -2.42 10.23 16.39
N ASP A 333 -1.15 10.00 16.69
CA ASP A 333 -0.70 9.95 18.08
C ASP A 333 -0.52 11.35 18.65
N ASP A 334 -1.41 11.75 19.58
CA ASP A 334 -1.39 13.05 20.25
C ASP A 334 -0.07 13.32 21.00
N ALA A 335 0.67 12.27 21.37
CA ALA A 335 2.00 12.42 21.95
C ALA A 335 3.07 12.91 20.95
N HIS A 336 2.80 12.84 19.64
CA HIS A 336 3.71 13.22 18.57
C HIS A 336 3.16 14.34 17.66
N PHE A 337 1.86 14.33 17.37
CA PHE A 337 1.19 15.31 16.52
C PHE A 337 0.24 16.18 17.36
N THR A 338 0.43 17.49 17.30
CA THR A 338 -0.37 18.49 18.05
C THR A 338 -1.38 19.20 17.18
#